data_AF-A0A969TBG9-F1
#
_entry.id   AF-A0A969TBG9-F1
#
_cell.length_a   1.000
_cell.length_b   1.000
_cell.length_c   1.000
_cell.angle_alpha   90.00
_cell.angle_beta   90.00
_cell.angle_gamma   90.00
#
_symmetry.space_group_name_H-M   'P 1'
#
loop_
_entity.id
_entity.type
_entity.pdbx_description
1 polymer ?
#
loop_
_entity_poly.entity_id
_entity_poly.type
_entity_poly.pdbx_seq_one_letter_code
_entity_poly.pdbx_strand_id
1 'polypeptide(L)'
;MQQNKSKFISNHEDLEVYKIAFEAAMEIFKLSKNFPKEEKYSLIDQIRRSSRSVCANLSEAWRRRRYKGSFLLRLNDAEAEAAEIQVWLKFAVKCQYLNVDLGRKLYSQYNQILGLIVIMTNSADKWLLKKN
;
A
#
# COMPACT_ATOMS: atom_id res chain seq x y z
N MET A 1 29.09 -11.51 9.59
CA MET A 1 28.36 -11.94 8.37
C MET A 1 27.06 -12.62 8.82
N GLN A 2 25.94 -11.90 8.87
CA GLN A 2 24.64 -12.53 9.13
C GLN A 2 24.12 -13.12 7.81
N GLN A 3 23.91 -14.43 7.81
CA GLN A 3 23.29 -15.15 6.71
C GLN A 3 21.86 -14.64 6.52
N ASN A 4 21.59 -13.97 5.39
CA ASN A 4 20.24 -13.65 4.94
C ASN A 4 19.53 -14.97 4.59
N LYS A 5 18.92 -15.62 5.59
CA LYS A 5 17.93 -16.67 5.34
C LYS A 5 16.75 -16.00 4.65
N SER A 6 16.58 -16.26 3.36
CA SER A 6 15.39 -15.86 2.61
C SER A 6 14.15 -16.27 3.41
N LYS A 7 13.42 -15.28 3.94
CA LYS A 7 12.21 -15.52 4.71
C LYS A 7 11.22 -16.27 3.80
N PHE A 8 10.73 -17.41 4.28
CA PHE A 8 9.74 -18.19 3.54
C PHE A 8 8.44 -17.40 3.47
N ILE A 9 7.96 -17.12 2.25
CA ILE A 9 6.72 -16.35 2.02
C ILE A 9 5.59 -17.34 1.76
N SER A 10 4.78 -17.57 2.79
CA SER A 10 3.66 -18.52 2.75
C SER A 10 2.38 -17.84 2.25
N ASN A 11 2.18 -16.59 2.63
CA ASN A 11 0.99 -15.82 2.35
C ASN A 11 1.31 -14.32 2.13
N HIS A 12 0.31 -13.53 1.74
CA HIS A 12 0.49 -12.11 1.45
C HIS A 12 1.01 -11.26 2.62
N GLU A 13 0.73 -11.64 3.88
CA GLU A 13 1.19 -10.92 5.08
C GLU A 13 2.70 -11.07 5.28
N ASP A 14 3.30 -12.09 4.67
CA ASP A 14 4.75 -12.27 4.67
C ASP A 14 5.45 -11.29 3.70
N LEU A 15 4.72 -10.70 2.75
CA LEU A 15 5.26 -9.72 1.81
C LEU A 15 5.69 -8.45 2.56
N GLU A 16 6.89 -7.97 2.27
CA GLU A 16 7.40 -6.74 2.89
C GLU A 16 6.53 -5.53 2.54
N VAL A 17 6.13 -5.42 1.27
CA VAL A 17 5.25 -4.36 0.79
C VAL A 17 3.90 -4.36 1.50
N TYR A 18 3.36 -5.53 1.86
CA TYR A 18 2.10 -5.64 2.60
C TYR A 18 2.25 -5.13 4.03
N LYS A 19 3.31 -5.52 4.74
CA LYS A 19 3.55 -5.06 6.12
C LYS A 19 3.62 -3.55 6.20
N ILE A 20 4.42 -2.94 5.32
CA ILE A 20 4.59 -1.48 5.27
C ILE A 20 3.26 -0.80 4.93
N ALA A 21 2.52 -1.31 3.94
CA ALA A 21 1.22 -0.77 3.58
C ALA A 21 0.19 -0.86 4.72
N PHE A 22 0.16 -1.98 5.43
CA PHE A 22 -0.76 -2.20 6.54
C PHE A 22 -0.45 -1.25 7.72
N GLU A 23 0.82 -1.12 8.09
CA GLU A 23 1.25 -0.17 9.12
C GLU A 23 0.90 1.28 8.75
N ALA A 24 1.19 1.67 7.51
CA ALA A 24 0.85 3.00 7.00
C ALA A 24 -0.66 3.26 7.00
N ALA A 25 -1.47 2.28 6.59
CA ALA A 25 -2.94 2.38 6.63
C ALA A 25 -3.48 2.55 8.06
N MET A 26 -2.89 1.84 9.03
CA MET A 26 -3.26 1.99 10.44
C MET A 26 -2.82 3.33 11.04
N GLU A 27 -1.66 3.86 10.64
CA GLU A 27 -1.20 5.20 11.01
C GLU A 27 -2.15 6.27 10.44
N ILE A 28 -2.51 6.19 9.16
CA ILE A 28 -3.52 7.05 8.52
C ILE A 28 -4.86 6.99 9.25
N PHE A 29 -5.35 5.79 9.59
CA PHE A 29 -6.60 5.65 10.33
C PHE A 29 -6.56 6.35 11.68
N LYS A 30 -5.45 6.21 12.43
CA LYS A 30 -5.28 6.87 13.73
C LYS A 30 -5.25 8.39 13.59
N LEU A 31 -4.47 8.92 12.64
CA LEU A 31 -4.31 10.36 12.42
C LEU A 31 -5.60 11.03 11.94
N SER A 32 -6.32 10.39 11.02
CA SER A 32 -7.59 10.90 10.49
C SER A 32 -8.72 10.98 11.51
N LYS A 33 -8.55 10.43 12.73
CA LYS A 33 -9.51 10.67 13.83
C LYS A 33 -9.51 12.12 14.32
N ASN A 34 -8.43 12.85 14.08
CA ASN A 34 -8.27 14.25 14.48
C ASN A 34 -8.65 15.24 13.37
N PHE A 35 -9.08 14.75 12.21
CA PHE A 35 -9.52 15.62 11.12
C PHE A 35 -10.92 16.19 11.42
N PRO A 36 -11.29 17.34 10.81
CA PRO A 36 -12.61 17.93 10.98
C PRO A 36 -13.75 16.95 10.66
N LYS A 37 -14.85 17.00 11.41
CA LYS A 37 -15.97 16.04 11.23
C LYS A 37 -16.69 16.23 9.90
N GLU A 38 -16.61 17.43 9.33
CA GLU A 38 -17.17 17.81 8.03
C GLU A 38 -16.49 17.03 6.89
N GLU A 39 -15.23 16.60 7.07
CA GLU A 39 -14.48 15.80 6.11
C GLU A 39 -14.84 14.29 6.15
N LYS A 40 -15.78 13.88 7.01
CA LYS A 40 -16.13 12.46 7.23
C LYS A 40 -16.44 11.72 5.93
N TYR A 41 -17.17 12.34 5.01
CA TYR A 41 -17.56 11.78 3.72
C TYR A 41 -16.75 12.33 2.54
N SER A 42 -15.65 13.03 2.85
CA SER A 42 -14.72 13.63 1.89
C SER A 42 -13.32 13.09 2.17
N LEU A 43 -12.39 13.90 2.67
CA LEU A 43 -10.99 13.53 2.80
C LEU A 43 -10.77 12.35 3.75
N ILE A 44 -11.53 12.25 4.86
CA ILE A 44 -11.42 11.15 5.82
C ILE A 44 -11.77 9.82 5.16
N ASP A 45 -12.85 9.80 4.36
CA ASP A 45 -13.30 8.59 3.68
C ASP A 45 -12.31 8.18 2.58
N GLN A 46 -11.89 9.13 1.75
CA GLN A 46 -10.96 8.86 0.65
C GLN A 46 -9.62 8.32 1.14
N ILE A 47 -8.98 8.96 2.13
CA ILE A 47 -7.67 8.53 2.61
C ILE A 47 -7.71 7.17 3.33
N ARG A 48 -8.83 6.84 3.98
CA ARG A 48 -9.01 5.54 4.66
C ARG A 48 -9.33 4.42 3.70
N ARG A 49 -10.18 4.66 2.70
CA ARG A 49 -10.53 3.64 1.70
C ARG A 49 -9.33 3.30 0.84
N SER A 50 -8.66 4.30 0.28
CA SER A 50 -7.50 4.08 -0.58
C SER A 50 -6.38 3.34 0.16
N SER A 51 -6.02 3.76 1.38
CA SER A 51 -4.96 3.08 2.17
C SER A 51 -5.25 1.61 2.49
N ARG A 52 -6.52 1.25 2.73
CA ARG A 52 -6.92 -0.15 2.92
C ARG A 52 -6.99 -0.92 1.60
N SER A 53 -7.35 -0.23 0.51
CA SER A 53 -7.43 -0.79 -0.84
C SER A 53 -6.07 -1.30 -1.32
N VAL A 54 -4.97 -0.60 -1.00
CA VAL A 54 -3.60 -1.10 -1.27
C VAL A 54 -3.40 -2.50 -0.68
N CYS A 55 -3.75 -2.71 0.59
CA CYS A 55 -3.60 -4.00 1.26
C CYS A 55 -4.52 -5.07 0.66
N ALA A 56 -5.77 -4.71 0.33
CA ALA A 56 -6.73 -5.61 -0.29
C ALA A 56 -6.25 -6.08 -1.67
N ASN A 57 -5.78 -5.15 -2.51
CA ASN A 57 -5.25 -5.45 -3.83
C ASN A 57 -3.98 -6.31 -3.77
N LEU A 58 -3.07 -6.06 -2.82
CA LEU A 58 -1.91 -6.93 -2.59
C LEU A 58 -2.32 -8.36 -2.18
N SER A 59 -3.34 -8.51 -1.33
CA SER A 59 -3.90 -9.80 -0.94
C SER A 59 -4.48 -10.55 -2.14
N GLU A 60 -5.28 -9.85 -2.95
CA GLU A 60 -5.88 -10.41 -4.17
C GLU A 60 -4.82 -10.79 -5.20
N ALA A 61 -3.81 -9.94 -5.41
CA ALA A 61 -2.67 -10.23 -6.28
C ALA A 61 -2.04 -11.56 -5.85
N TRP A 62 -1.71 -11.72 -4.56
CA TRP A 62 -1.13 -12.94 -4.03
C TRP A 62 -1.97 -14.21 -4.33
N ARG A 63 -3.30 -14.09 -4.29
CA ARG A 63 -4.22 -15.22 -4.60
C ARG A 63 -4.40 -15.46 -6.10
N ARG A 64 -4.08 -14.49 -6.96
CA ARG A 64 -4.22 -14.56 -8.43
C ARG A 64 -2.95 -14.99 -9.18
N ARG A 65 -1.90 -15.44 -8.46
CA ARG A 65 -0.59 -15.88 -9.01
C ARG A 65 -0.62 -17.07 -9.98
N ARG A 66 -1.77 -17.70 -10.23
CA ARG A 66 -1.92 -18.74 -11.27
C ARG A 66 -1.94 -18.16 -12.68
N TYR A 67 -2.33 -16.89 -12.82
CA TYR A 67 -2.46 -16.22 -14.11
C TYR A 67 -1.75 -14.86 -14.07
N LYS A 68 -0.71 -14.68 -14.90
CA LYS A 68 0.13 -13.48 -14.91
C LYS A 68 -0.69 -12.20 -15.07
N GLY A 69 -1.62 -12.17 -16.03
CA GLY A 69 -2.47 -11.00 -16.28
C GLY A 69 -3.30 -10.59 -15.05
N SER A 70 -3.93 -11.56 -14.38
CA SER A 70 -4.74 -11.29 -13.17
C SER A 70 -3.91 -10.86 -11.96
N PHE A 71 -2.67 -11.38 -11.85
CA PHE A 71 -1.72 -10.95 -10.82
C PHE A 71 -1.28 -9.50 -11.05
N LEU A 72 -0.84 -9.18 -12.27
CA LEU A 72 -0.39 -7.83 -12.65
C LEU A 72 -1.51 -6.80 -12.53
N LEU A 73 -2.73 -7.14 -12.95
CA LEU A 73 -3.89 -6.25 -12.81
C LEU A 73 -4.06 -5.76 -11.36
N ARG A 74 -4.02 -6.68 -10.39
CA ARG A 74 -4.15 -6.33 -8.98
C ARG A 74 -2.96 -5.56 -8.42
N LEU A 75 -1.75 -5.81 -8.92
CA LEU A 75 -0.59 -4.98 -8.55
C LEU A 75 -0.75 -3.54 -9.08
N ASN A 76 -1.23 -3.36 -10.31
CA ASN A 76 -1.51 -2.03 -10.86
C ASN A 76 -2.60 -1.31 -10.05
N ASP A 77 -3.65 -2.02 -9.65
CA ASP A 77 -4.70 -1.46 -8.78
C ASP A 77 -4.11 -1.02 -7.42
N ALA A 78 -3.23 -1.84 -6.82
CA ALA A 78 -2.53 -1.46 -5.59
C ALA A 78 -1.62 -0.22 -5.78
N GLU A 79 -0.93 -0.12 -6.93
CA GLU A 79 -0.06 1.00 -7.27
C GLU A 79 -0.86 2.30 -7.43
N ALA A 80 -2.00 2.24 -8.14
CA ALA A 80 -2.89 3.38 -8.32
C ALA A 80 -3.42 3.92 -6.98
N GLU A 81 -3.87 3.03 -6.10
CA GLU A 81 -4.36 3.37 -4.76
C GLU A 81 -3.24 3.99 -3.90
N ALA A 82 -2.02 3.45 -3.98
CA ALA A 82 -0.85 3.99 -3.28
C ALA A 82 -0.50 5.41 -3.75
N ALA A 83 -0.56 5.67 -5.06
CA ALA A 83 -0.35 6.99 -5.63
C ALA A 83 -1.48 7.97 -5.27
N GLU A 84 -2.73 7.50 -5.20
CA GLU A 84 -3.87 8.31 -4.80
C GLU A 84 -3.72 8.84 -3.36
N ILE A 85 -3.23 8.00 -2.44
CA ILE A 85 -2.99 8.41 -1.04
C ILE A 85 -1.95 9.53 -0.96
N GLN A 86 -0.94 9.52 -1.81
CA GLN A 86 0.04 10.60 -1.87
C GLN A 86 -0.61 11.95 -2.20
N VAL A 87 -1.65 11.94 -3.04
CA VAL A 87 -2.46 13.14 -3.33
C VAL A 87 -3.25 13.55 -2.07
N TRP A 88 -3.94 12.61 -1.42
CA TRP A 88 -4.72 12.89 -0.20
C TRP A 88 -3.87 13.38 0.97
N LEU A 89 -2.66 12.86 1.14
CA LEU A 89 -1.70 13.35 2.14
C LEU A 89 -1.30 14.81 1.88
N LYS A 90 -1.10 15.20 0.62
CA LYS A 90 -0.81 16.60 0.26
C LYS A 90 -1.98 17.51 0.59
N PHE A 91 -3.21 17.10 0.29
CA PHE A 91 -4.41 17.84 0.69
C PHE A 91 -4.53 17.95 2.22
N ALA A 92 -4.38 16.84 2.95
CA ALA A 92 -4.44 16.83 4.41
C ALA A 92 -3.44 17.80 5.05
N VAL A 93 -2.21 17.87 4.52
CA VAL A 93 -1.19 18.82 4.97
C VAL A 93 -1.54 20.26 4.60
N LYS A 94 -1.98 20.52 3.36
CA LYS A 94 -2.32 21.87 2.90
C LYS A 94 -3.54 22.46 3.58
N CYS A 95 -4.52 21.63 3.92
CA CYS A 95 -5.66 22.00 4.74
C CYS A 95 -5.33 22.07 6.24
N GLN A 96 -4.07 21.81 6.63
CA GLN A 96 -3.58 21.84 8.01
C GLN A 96 -4.21 20.79 8.94
N TYR A 97 -4.79 19.72 8.38
CA TYR A 97 -5.35 18.60 9.15
C TYR A 97 -4.28 17.59 9.55
N LEU A 98 -3.15 17.57 8.83
CA LEU A 98 -2.01 16.71 9.08
C LEU A 98 -0.73 17.54 9.22
N ASN A 99 0.05 17.26 10.27
CA ASN A 99 1.36 17.85 10.47
C ASN A 99 2.30 17.52 9.29
N VAL A 100 3.12 18.51 8.88
CA VAL A 100 3.99 18.40 7.69
C VAL A 100 5.00 17.25 7.80
N ASP A 101 5.58 17.01 8.97
CA ASP A 101 6.59 15.97 9.17
C ASP A 101 5.97 14.57 9.13
N LEU A 102 4.79 14.42 9.75
CA LEU A 102 4.00 13.19 9.63
C LEU A 102 3.55 12.94 8.18
N GLY A 103 3.12 14.00 7.48
CA GLY A 103 2.78 13.94 6.07
C GLY A 103 3.96 13.49 5.19
N ARG A 104 5.15 14.04 5.42
CA ARG A 104 6.39 13.64 4.72
C ARG A 104 6.78 12.20 5.02
N LYS A 105 6.70 11.77 6.28
CA LYS A 105 6.97 10.39 6.69
C LYS A 105 6.05 9.41 5.95
N LEU A 106 4.74 9.64 6.00
CA LEU A 106 3.75 8.81 5.31
C LEU A 106 3.99 8.82 3.79
N TYR A 107 4.23 10.00 3.20
CA TYR A 107 4.52 10.11 1.77
C TYR A 107 5.74 9.27 1.37
N SER A 108 6.80 9.29 2.19
CA SER A 108 8.00 8.48 1.98
C SER A 108 7.73 6.98 2.12
N GLN A 109 6.87 6.56 3.06
CA GLN A 109 6.44 5.17 3.16
C GLN A 109 5.68 4.74 1.90
N TYR A 110 4.81 5.60 1.36
CA TYR A 110 4.12 5.30 0.09
C TYR A 110 5.06 5.28 -1.12
N ASN A 111 6.12 6.10 -1.16
CA ASN A 111 7.19 5.95 -2.17
C ASN A 111 7.85 4.57 -2.09
N GLN A 112 8.12 4.07 -0.89
CA GLN A 112 8.69 2.75 -0.70
C GLN A 112 7.72 1.64 -1.14
N ILE A 113 6.43 1.77 -0.80
CA ILE A 113 5.39 0.83 -1.23
C ILE A 113 5.34 0.77 -2.76
N LEU A 114 5.25 1.93 -3.43
CA LEU A 114 5.25 2.02 -4.90
C LEU A 114 6.48 1.36 -5.50
N GLY A 115 7.68 1.66 -4.99
CA GLY A 115 8.92 1.04 -5.46
C GLY A 115 8.91 -0.48 -5.33
N LEU A 116 8.40 -1.02 -4.21
CA LEU A 116 8.29 -2.46 -4.01
C LEU A 116 7.25 -3.11 -4.95
N ILE A 117 6.12 -2.45 -5.20
CA ILE A 117 5.12 -2.93 -6.18
C ILE A 117 5.75 -2.97 -7.58
N VAL A 118 6.44 -1.92 -8.02
CA VAL A 118 7.12 -1.87 -9.32
C VAL A 118 8.16 -2.97 -9.45
N ILE A 119 8.96 -3.22 -8.41
CA ILE A 119 9.92 -4.33 -8.40
C ILE A 119 9.19 -5.68 -8.53
N MET A 120 8.07 -5.87 -7.82
CA MET A 120 7.27 -7.09 -7.88
C MET A 120 6.66 -7.29 -9.27
N THR A 121 6.15 -6.23 -9.89
CA THR A 121 5.61 -6.20 -11.26
C THR A 121 6.68 -6.56 -12.29
N ASN A 122 7.85 -5.91 -12.23
CA ASN A 122 8.97 -6.18 -13.14
C ASN A 122 9.56 -7.58 -12.97
N SER A 123 9.37 -8.20 -11.81
CA SER A 123 9.82 -9.56 -11.50
C SER A 123 8.68 -10.57 -11.37
N ALA A 124 7.53 -10.30 -11.99
CA ALA A 124 6.28 -11.06 -11.78
C ALA A 124 6.44 -12.58 -11.93
N ASP A 125 7.26 -13.05 -12.88
CA ASP A 125 7.45 -14.48 -13.13
C ASP A 125 8.05 -15.24 -11.92
N LYS A 126 8.76 -14.55 -11.01
CA LYS A 126 9.26 -15.13 -9.75
C LYS A 126 8.15 -15.44 -8.75
N TRP A 127 7.01 -14.77 -8.88
CA TRP A 127 5.89 -14.85 -7.95
C TRP A 127 4.80 -15.82 -8.42
N LEU A 128 4.76 -16.13 -9.71
CA LEU A 128 3.73 -17.00 -10.26
C LEU A 128 3.85 -18.44 -9.74
N LEU A 129 2.71 -19.10 -9.58
CA LEU A 129 2.67 -20.53 -9.31
C LEU A 129 3.01 -21.26 -10.61
N LYS A 130 3.97 -22.20 -10.54
CA LYS A 130 4.26 -23.07 -11.67
C LYS A 130 2.99 -23.83 -12.05
N LYS A 131 2.66 -23.87 -13.34
CA LYS A 131 1.68 -24.83 -13.84
C LYS A 131 2.33 -26.21 -13.69
N ASN A 132 1.66 -27.09 -12.94
CA ASN A 132 1.98 -28.52 -12.95
C ASN A 132 1.67 -29.10 -14.32
#